data_AF-A0A9E3R0J0-F1
#
_entry.id   AF-A0A9E3R0J0-F1
#
_cell.length_a   1.000
_cell.length_b   1.000
_cell.length_c   1.000
_cell.angle_alpha   90.00
_cell.angle_beta   90.00
_cell.angle_gamma   90.00
#
_symmetry.space_group_name_H-M   'P 1'
#
loop_
_entity.id
_entity.type
_entity.pdbx_description
1 polymer ?
#
loop_
_entity_poly.entity_id
_entity_poly.type
_entity_poly.pdbx_seq_one_letter_code
_entity_poly.pdbx_strand_id
1 'polypeptide(L)'
;MAKRLVAALFVMAVAPAWASGSVEEDLVAMAERQGAAVTGGAGDCDKMGEALLGGVDSDIATLKKAIAADAGKSKDEKKAAQLNLMAKFGPRLKAAQEKMAPLKACRSNAKVQAWKKKLDDATDPRKG
;
A
#
# COMPACT_ATOMS: atom_id res chain seq x y z
N MET A 1 -36.86 33.61 21.71
CA MET A 1 -37.38 32.46 20.95
C MET A 1 -37.00 32.64 19.49
N ALA A 2 -36.45 31.58 18.86
CA ALA A 2 -36.53 31.22 17.42
C ALA A 2 -36.35 32.35 16.38
N LYS A 3 -35.43 32.33 15.42
CA LYS A 3 -35.00 31.26 14.49
C LYS A 3 -33.80 31.87 13.72
N ARG A 4 -32.65 31.18 13.58
CA ARG A 4 -32.27 30.42 12.36
C ARG A 4 -32.39 31.25 11.08
N LEU A 5 -31.48 31.29 10.12
CA LEU A 5 -30.14 30.73 9.80
C LEU A 5 -29.96 31.12 8.30
N VAL A 6 -28.77 30.91 7.73
CA VAL A 6 -28.49 30.85 6.27
C VAL A 6 -28.33 32.24 5.61
N ALA A 7 -27.28 32.60 4.86
CA ALA A 7 -26.58 31.86 3.81
C ALA A 7 -25.11 32.33 3.72
N ALA A 8 -24.12 31.44 3.79
CA ALA A 8 -23.55 30.69 2.66
C ALA A 8 -22.45 31.48 1.92
N LEU A 9 -21.20 31.14 2.21
CA LEU A 9 -20.06 31.22 1.29
C LEU A 9 -18.98 30.23 1.77
N PHE A 10 -19.38 28.96 1.89
CA PHE A 10 -18.44 27.87 1.77
C PHE A 10 -18.14 27.71 0.29
N VAL A 11 -17.05 28.31 -0.18
CA VAL A 11 -16.40 27.87 -1.41
C VAL A 11 -15.78 26.51 -1.07
N MET A 12 -16.61 25.46 -1.05
CA MET A 12 -16.09 24.12 -1.26
C MET A 12 -15.60 24.10 -2.70
N ALA A 13 -14.30 24.24 -2.86
CA ALA A 13 -13.62 23.79 -4.06
C ALA A 13 -14.05 22.35 -4.31
N VAL A 14 -14.97 22.18 -5.26
CA VAL A 14 -15.25 20.89 -5.87
C VAL A 14 -14.01 20.54 -6.68
N ALA A 15 -12.99 20.04 -6.00
CA ALA A 15 -12.01 19.20 -6.66
C ALA A 15 -12.79 18.00 -7.21
N PRO A 16 -12.66 17.67 -8.50
CA PRO A 16 -13.35 16.52 -9.05
C PRO A 16 -12.85 15.27 -8.33
N ALA A 17 -13.71 14.71 -7.46
CA ALA A 17 -13.51 13.46 -6.75
C ALA A 17 -13.76 12.24 -7.67
N TRP A 18 -13.28 12.30 -8.92
CA TRP A 18 -13.43 11.24 -9.90
C TRP A 18 -12.10 11.01 -10.62
N ALA A 19 -11.19 10.31 -9.94
CA ALA A 19 -10.14 9.43 -10.52
C ALA A 19 -9.12 8.95 -9.47
N SER A 20 -9.47 8.86 -8.19
CA SER A 20 -8.60 8.22 -7.18
C SER A 20 -8.58 6.70 -7.31
N GLY A 21 -8.79 6.13 -8.49
CA GLY A 21 -8.35 4.77 -8.84
C GLY A 21 -6.85 4.77 -9.17
N SER A 22 -6.07 5.52 -8.39
CA SER A 22 -4.66 5.79 -8.64
C SER A 22 -3.81 4.65 -8.07
N VAL A 23 -2.61 4.50 -8.63
CA VAL A 23 -1.54 3.63 -8.12
C VAL A 23 -1.36 3.74 -6.60
N GLU A 24 -1.65 4.90 -6.02
CA GLU A 24 -1.63 5.15 -4.57
C GLU A 24 -2.62 4.26 -3.80
N GLU A 25 -3.88 4.16 -4.24
CA GLU A 25 -4.88 3.26 -3.63
C GLU A 25 -4.52 1.79 -3.83
N ASP A 26 -4.02 1.43 -5.03
CA ASP A 26 -3.54 0.07 -5.29
C ASP A 26 -2.40 -0.32 -4.32
N LEU A 27 -1.48 0.62 -4.04
CA LEU A 27 -0.39 0.42 -3.07
C LEU A 27 -0.89 0.30 -1.63
N VAL A 28 -1.89 1.09 -1.24
CA VAL A 28 -2.48 1.01 0.11
C VAL A 28 -3.25 -0.29 0.28
N ALA A 29 -4.07 -0.68 -0.71
CA ALA A 29 -4.78 -1.95 -0.72
C ALA A 29 -3.83 -3.15 -0.70
N MET A 30 -2.70 -3.07 -1.41
CA MET A 30 -1.62 -4.06 -1.34
C MET A 30 -1.07 -4.18 0.08
N ALA A 31 -0.73 -3.07 0.73
CA ALA A 31 -0.22 -3.06 2.10
C ALA A 31 -1.24 -3.62 3.10
N GLU A 32 -2.52 -3.24 2.96
CA GLU A 32 -3.60 -3.75 3.81
C GLU A 32 -3.81 -5.26 3.65
N ARG A 33 -3.75 -5.77 2.40
CA ARG A 33 -3.81 -7.20 2.12
C ARG A 33 -2.63 -7.94 2.75
N GLN A 34 -1.41 -7.44 2.59
CA GLN A 34 -0.23 -8.07 3.20
C GLN A 34 -0.36 -8.10 4.72
N GLY A 35 -0.78 -6.98 5.33
CA GLY A 35 -1.09 -6.93 6.76
C GLY A 35 -2.15 -7.96 7.16
N ALA A 36 -3.24 -8.07 6.39
CA ALA A 36 -4.29 -9.07 6.63
C ALA A 36 -3.75 -10.50 6.52
N ALA A 37 -2.94 -10.81 5.51
CA ALA A 37 -2.29 -12.11 5.32
C ALA A 37 -1.37 -12.46 6.51
N VAL A 38 -0.59 -11.50 7.01
CA VAL A 38 0.27 -11.67 8.18
C VAL A 38 -0.54 -11.94 9.44
N THR A 39 -1.62 -11.19 9.67
CA THR A 39 -2.49 -11.42 10.85
C THR A 39 -3.31 -12.70 10.75
N GLY A 40 -3.73 -13.08 9.54
CA GLY A 40 -4.51 -14.30 9.29
C GLY A 40 -3.72 -15.58 9.54
N GLY A 41 -2.38 -15.50 9.50
CA GLY A 41 -1.49 -16.61 9.88
C GLY A 41 -1.46 -16.89 11.39
N ALA A 42 -2.01 -16.03 12.25
CA ALA A 42 -2.07 -16.22 13.71
C ALA A 42 -0.74 -16.62 14.39
N GLY A 43 0.40 -16.16 13.84
CA GLY A 43 1.74 -16.50 14.34
C GLY A 43 2.36 -17.76 13.73
N ASP A 44 1.63 -18.51 12.90
CA ASP A 44 2.16 -19.60 12.08
C ASP A 44 2.87 -19.01 10.85
N CYS A 45 4.20 -19.12 10.84
CA CYS A 45 5.03 -18.58 9.77
C CYS A 45 4.81 -19.27 8.42
N ASP A 46 4.40 -20.55 8.40
CA ASP A 46 4.11 -21.24 7.16
C ASP A 46 2.79 -20.77 6.57
N LYS A 47 1.73 -20.66 7.38
CA LYS A 47 0.44 -20.12 6.93
C LYS A 47 0.55 -18.66 6.51
N MET A 48 1.34 -17.87 7.23
CA MET A 48 1.67 -16.50 6.85
C MET A 48 2.34 -16.46 5.48
N GLY A 49 3.38 -17.27 5.29
CA GLY A 49 4.09 -17.36 4.01
C GLY A 49 3.19 -17.82 2.86
N GLU A 50 2.30 -18.79 3.10
CA GLU A 50 1.30 -19.24 2.13
C GLU A 50 0.31 -18.13 1.76
N ALA A 51 -0.23 -17.42 2.76
CA ALA A 51 -1.17 -16.33 2.53
C ALA A 51 -0.53 -15.18 1.73
N LEU A 52 0.73 -14.84 2.05
CA LEU A 52 1.50 -13.85 1.31
C LEU A 52 1.80 -14.32 -0.13
N LEU A 53 2.19 -15.58 -0.31
CA LEU A 53 2.41 -16.16 -1.64
C LEU A 53 1.13 -16.21 -2.48
N GLY A 54 -0.03 -16.43 -1.87
CA GLY A 54 -1.33 -16.45 -2.57
C GLY A 54 -1.70 -15.09 -3.19
N GLY A 55 -1.20 -13.98 -2.63
CA GLY A 55 -1.42 -12.62 -3.15
C GLY A 55 -0.27 -12.04 -3.96
N VAL A 56 0.86 -12.74 -4.05
CA VAL A 56 2.14 -12.17 -4.51
C VAL A 56 2.11 -11.68 -5.95
N ASP A 57 1.38 -12.36 -6.84
CA ASP A 57 1.32 -11.96 -8.25
C ASP A 57 0.52 -10.65 -8.42
N SER A 58 -0.50 -10.44 -7.58
CA SER A 58 -1.22 -9.16 -7.52
C SER A 58 -0.35 -8.07 -6.88
N ASP A 59 0.42 -8.38 -5.83
CA ASP A 59 1.40 -7.45 -5.25
C ASP A 59 2.40 -7.00 -6.33
N ILE A 60 2.94 -7.96 -7.10
CA ILE A 60 3.90 -7.70 -8.19
C ILE A 60 3.28 -6.80 -9.26
N ALA A 61 2.04 -7.07 -9.69
CA ALA A 61 1.37 -6.24 -10.68
C ALA A 61 1.23 -4.78 -10.21
N THR A 62 0.85 -4.58 -8.94
CA THR A 62 0.77 -3.25 -8.32
C THR A 62 2.14 -2.58 -8.25
N LEU A 63 3.19 -3.30 -7.82
CA LEU A 63 4.55 -2.76 -7.74
C LEU A 63 5.09 -2.35 -9.11
N LYS A 64 4.85 -3.16 -10.15
CA LYS A 64 5.24 -2.82 -11.53
C LYS A 64 4.52 -1.58 -12.03
N LYS A 65 3.21 -1.44 -11.76
CA LYS A 65 2.47 -0.19 -12.06
C LYS A 65 3.06 1.01 -11.32
N ALA A 66 3.43 0.85 -10.05
CA ALA A 66 4.05 1.91 -9.27
C ALA A 66 5.42 2.33 -9.79
N ILE A 67 6.27 1.36 -10.13
CA ILE A 67 7.58 1.61 -10.74
C ILE A 67 7.42 2.32 -12.07
N ALA A 68 6.48 1.89 -12.91
CA ALA A 68 6.20 2.54 -14.19
C ALA A 68 5.67 3.98 -14.01
N ALA A 69 4.80 4.20 -13.02
CA ALA A 69 4.29 5.54 -12.69
C ALA A 69 5.37 6.47 -12.14
N ASP A 70 6.44 5.91 -11.57
CA ASP A 70 7.59 6.65 -11.05
C ASP A 70 8.78 6.70 -12.03
N ALA A 71 8.67 6.03 -13.19
CA ALA A 71 9.66 6.10 -14.23
C ALA A 71 9.70 7.53 -14.80
N GLY A 72 10.89 8.14 -14.81
CA GLY A 72 11.07 9.52 -15.27
C GLY A 72 10.83 10.60 -14.21
N LYS A 73 10.29 10.27 -13.03
CA LYS A 73 10.20 11.23 -11.92
C LYS A 73 11.57 11.49 -11.31
N SER A 74 11.85 12.75 -11.01
CA SER A 74 13.00 13.16 -10.20
C SER A 74 12.89 12.64 -8.76
N LYS A 75 14.00 12.70 -8.02
CA LYS A 75 14.03 12.32 -6.59
C LYS A 75 13.05 13.14 -5.75
N ASP A 76 12.89 14.43 -6.06
CA ASP A 76 12.01 15.32 -5.33
C ASP A 76 10.53 15.06 -5.63
N GLU A 77 10.19 14.73 -6.88
CA GLU A 77 8.84 14.32 -7.25
C GLU A 77 8.44 13.00 -6.58
N LYS A 78 9.36 12.03 -6.50
CA LYS A 78 9.14 10.77 -5.76
C LYS A 78 8.91 11.03 -4.28
N LYS A 79 9.70 11.92 -3.68
CA LYS A 79 9.53 12.33 -2.27
C LYS A 79 8.20 13.05 -2.04
N ALA A 80 7.81 13.93 -2.95
CA ALA A 80 6.51 14.62 -2.88
C ALA A 80 5.33 13.63 -3.02
N ALA A 81 5.42 12.67 -3.94
CA ALA A 81 4.43 11.60 -4.08
C ALA A 81 4.33 10.74 -2.80
N GLN A 82 5.46 10.38 -2.19
CA GLN A 82 5.49 9.65 -0.93
C GLN A 82 4.84 10.45 0.22
N LEU A 83 5.13 11.75 0.32
CA LEU A 83 4.53 12.62 1.33
C LEU A 83 3.02 12.76 1.13
N ASN A 84 2.56 12.89 -0.12
CA ASN A 84 1.14 12.93 -0.46
C ASN A 84 0.44 11.60 -0.12
N LEU A 85 1.08 10.47 -0.39
CA LEU A 85 0.58 9.15 -0.01
C LEU A 85 0.43 9.05 1.51
N MET A 86 1.44 9.46 2.27
CA MET A 86 1.39 9.48 3.75
C MET A 86 0.33 10.44 4.29
N ALA A 87 0.18 11.62 3.68
CA ALA A 87 -0.81 12.61 4.11
C ALA A 87 -2.25 12.11 3.88
N LYS A 88 -2.52 11.45 2.74
CA LYS A 88 -3.85 10.92 2.40
C LYS A 88 -4.17 9.61 3.12
N PHE A 89 -3.22 8.69 3.19
CA PHE A 89 -3.45 7.31 3.61
C PHE A 89 -2.68 6.88 4.86
N GLY A 90 -2.00 7.82 5.53
CA GLY A 90 -1.18 7.56 6.72
C GLY A 90 -1.82 6.64 7.76
N PRO A 91 -3.10 6.84 8.16
CA PRO A 91 -3.76 5.94 9.10
C PRO A 91 -3.89 4.49 8.60
N ARG A 92 -4.26 4.29 7.33
CA ARG A 92 -4.38 2.97 6.70
C ARG A 92 -3.01 2.29 6.59
N LEU A 93 -2.00 3.03 6.16
CA LEU A 93 -0.63 2.53 6.01
C LEU A 93 0.00 2.19 7.37
N LYS A 94 -0.26 2.99 8.40
CA LYS A 94 0.15 2.68 9.77
C LYS A 94 -0.52 1.42 10.29
N ALA A 95 -1.84 1.28 10.10
CA ALA A 95 -2.56 0.08 10.51
C ALA A 95 -2.06 -1.17 9.76
N ALA A 96 -1.78 -1.07 8.46
CA ALA A 96 -1.17 -2.14 7.69
C ALA A 96 0.23 -2.50 8.21
N GLN A 97 1.07 -1.50 8.53
CA GLN A 97 2.41 -1.71 9.07
C GLN A 97 2.40 -2.40 10.44
N GLU A 98 1.46 -2.03 11.32
CA GLU A 98 1.29 -2.69 12.62
C GLU A 98 0.92 -4.16 12.45
N LYS A 99 0.03 -4.46 11.49
CA LYS A 99 -0.32 -5.85 11.13
C LYS A 99 0.84 -6.64 10.53
N MET A 100 1.81 -5.97 9.92
CA MET A 100 3.03 -6.58 9.37
C MET A 100 4.11 -6.85 10.43
N ALA A 101 3.97 -6.35 11.66
CA ALA A 101 4.98 -6.52 12.71
C ALA A 101 5.38 -8.00 12.98
N PRO A 102 4.46 -8.99 12.98
CA PRO A 102 4.79 -10.40 13.17
C PRO A 102 5.73 -10.99 12.11
N LEU A 103 5.78 -10.40 10.91
CA LEU A 103 6.65 -10.84 9.82
C LEU A 103 8.13 -10.86 10.23
N LYS A 104 8.54 -9.98 11.16
CA LYS A 104 9.92 -9.94 11.68
C LYS A 104 10.36 -11.26 12.31
N ALA A 105 9.45 -11.95 13.01
CA ALA A 105 9.72 -13.24 13.62
C ALA A 105 9.79 -14.38 12.58
N CYS A 106 9.12 -14.23 11.45
CA CYS A 106 9.03 -15.24 10.39
C CYS A 106 10.03 -15.04 9.23
N ARG A 107 10.99 -14.12 9.35
CA ARG A 107 11.96 -13.77 8.28
C ARG A 107 12.81 -14.94 7.77
N SER A 108 13.03 -15.97 8.59
CA SER A 108 13.80 -17.16 8.24
C SER A 108 12.95 -18.30 7.68
N ASN A 109 11.61 -18.17 7.68
CA ASN A 109 10.74 -19.19 7.12
C ASN A 109 10.88 -19.22 5.59
N ALA A 110 10.96 -20.42 5.01
CA ALA A 110 11.20 -20.62 3.59
C ALA A 110 10.12 -19.98 2.68
N LYS A 111 8.85 -20.02 3.09
CA LYS A 111 7.73 -19.46 2.32
C LYS A 111 7.72 -17.94 2.38
N VAL A 112 8.01 -17.36 3.55
CA VAL A 112 8.19 -15.90 3.70
C VAL A 112 9.39 -15.41 2.88
N GLN A 113 10.50 -16.15 2.87
CA GLN A 113 11.64 -15.83 2.00
C GLN A 113 11.30 -15.98 0.52
N ALA A 114 10.55 -17.01 0.13
CA ALA A 114 10.10 -17.19 -1.26
C ALA A 114 9.20 -16.03 -1.72
N TRP A 115 8.27 -15.59 -0.87
CA TRP A 115 7.45 -14.40 -1.12
C TRP A 115 8.33 -13.16 -1.31
N LYS A 116 9.23 -12.88 -0.37
CA LYS A 116 10.16 -11.76 -0.46
C LYS A 116 11.00 -11.81 -1.73
N LYS A 117 11.54 -13.00 -2.06
CA LYS A 117 12.34 -13.22 -3.25
C LYS A 117 11.57 -12.93 -4.53
N LYS A 118 10.30 -13.36 -4.62
CA LYS A 118 9.44 -13.04 -5.78
C LYS A 118 9.22 -11.54 -5.94
N LEU A 119 8.98 -10.81 -4.85
CA LEU A 119 8.85 -9.34 -4.89
C LEU A 119 10.16 -8.66 -5.31
N ASP A 120 11.29 -9.07 -4.73
CA ASP A 120 12.61 -8.53 -5.03
C ASP A 120 12.98 -8.81 -6.52
N ASP A 121 12.77 -10.03 -7.01
CA ASP A 121 13.03 -10.40 -8.41
C ASP A 121 12.12 -9.62 -9.39
N ALA A 122 10.89 -9.29 -9.01
CA ALA A 122 9.95 -8.55 -9.85
C ALA A 122 10.20 -7.03 -9.86
N THR A 123 10.95 -6.51 -8.91
CA THR A 123 11.27 -5.08 -8.76
C THR A 123 12.74 -4.76 -9.10
N ASP A 124 13.58 -5.77 -9.37
CA ASP A 124 14.95 -5.56 -9.87
C ASP A 124 14.91 -5.06 -11.34
N PRO A 125 15.38 -3.83 -11.62
CA PRO A 125 15.38 -3.27 -12.97
C PRO A 125 16.31 -4.01 -13.95
N ARG A 126 17.12 -4.98 -13.50
CA ARG A 126 18.03 -5.78 -14.33
C ARG A 126 17.42 -7.12 -14.80
N LYS A 127 16.21 -7.46 -14.34
CA LYS A 127 15.50 -8.70 -14.69
C LYS A 127 14.16 -8.49 -15.40
N GLY A 128 13.81 -7.23 -15.66
CA GLY A 128 12.58 -6.81 -16.33
C GLY A 128 12.73 -6.64 -17.83
#